data_AF-A0A9E2ZRU0-F1
#
_entry.id   AF-A0A9E2ZRU0-F1
#
_cell.length_a   1.000
_cell.length_b   1.000
_cell.length_c   1.000
_cell.angle_alpha   90.00
_cell.angle_beta   90.00
_cell.angle_gamma   90.00
#
_symmetry.space_group_name_H-M   'P 1'
#
loop_
_entity.id
_entity.type
_entity.pdbx_description
1 polymer ?
#
loop_
_entity_poly.entity_id
_entity_poly.type
_entity_poly.pdbx_seq_one_letter_code
_entity_poly.pdbx_strand_id
1 'polypeptide(L)'
;MTAPNPAPHTGSAAIFDALMAEVMAGATRFGHREHVHLTWLAVRRCGVTAAIGLVSAGIQRTARYAGAPQKYHATISRAWVELVGYHAAETGEDHFAAFVGHHRALLDKRLLTRFYRPATLASAQAKTGWAEPDLAPFPWQAGRQRTACIRATGLRSAISMTSGMTGAFQGLPDR
;
A
#
# COMPACT_ATOMS: atom_id res chain seq x y z
N MET A 1 -39.96 13.41 -1.73
CA MET A 1 -38.68 14.03 -1.31
C MET A 1 -37.56 13.07 -1.64
N THR A 2 -36.94 13.23 -2.81
CA THR A 2 -35.76 12.46 -3.21
C THR A 2 -34.55 13.31 -2.87
N ALA A 3 -33.70 12.83 -1.97
CA ALA A 3 -32.45 13.52 -1.64
C ALA A 3 -31.58 13.67 -2.90
N PRO A 4 -30.91 14.81 -3.11
CA PRO A 4 -29.98 14.96 -4.22
C PRO A 4 -28.82 13.97 -4.06
N ASN A 5 -28.53 13.25 -5.13
CA ASN A 5 -27.35 12.41 -5.28
C ASN A 5 -26.10 13.28 -5.00
N PRO A 6 -25.17 12.92 -4.09
CA PRO A 6 -24.00 13.74 -3.85
C PRO A 6 -23.22 13.84 -5.16
N ALA A 7 -23.04 15.08 -5.65
CA ALA A 7 -22.21 15.34 -6.81
C ALA A 7 -20.85 14.65 -6.59
N PRO A 8 -20.27 14.00 -7.62
CA PRO A 8 -18.93 13.43 -7.48
C PRO A 8 -18.01 14.53 -7.00
N HIS A 9 -17.31 14.28 -5.89
CA HIS A 9 -16.54 15.27 -5.16
C HIS A 9 -15.61 16.03 -6.13
N THR A 10 -15.99 17.25 -6.52
CA THR A 10 -15.26 18.08 -7.51
C THR A 10 -13.78 18.21 -7.15
N GLY A 11 -13.47 18.23 -5.84
CA GLY A 11 -12.10 18.24 -5.33
C GLY A 11 -11.29 16.98 -5.67
N SER A 12 -11.89 15.79 -5.64
CA SER A 12 -11.17 14.54 -5.98
C SER A 12 -10.81 14.49 -7.47
N ALA A 13 -11.72 14.91 -8.34
CA ALA A 13 -11.43 15.02 -9.77
C ALA A 13 -10.30 16.03 -10.04
N ALA A 14 -10.38 17.23 -9.45
CA ALA A 14 -9.36 18.25 -9.62
C ALA A 14 -7.98 17.81 -9.10
N ILE A 15 -7.94 17.09 -7.97
CA ILE A 15 -6.69 16.51 -7.45
C ILE A 15 -6.13 15.50 -8.46
N PHE A 16 -6.95 14.57 -8.95
CA PHE A 16 -6.51 13.57 -9.92
C PHE A 16 -5.95 14.23 -11.19
N ASP A 17 -6.65 15.22 -11.73
CA ASP A 17 -6.25 15.93 -12.95
C ASP A 17 -4.92 16.68 -12.75
N ALA A 18 -4.72 17.31 -11.57
CA ALA A 18 -3.45 17.96 -11.23
C ALA A 18 -2.29 16.96 -11.14
N LEU A 19 -2.49 15.82 -10.47
CA LEU A 19 -1.46 14.77 -10.36
C LEU A 19 -1.15 14.15 -11.73
N MET A 20 -2.17 13.94 -12.57
CA MET A 20 -1.99 13.47 -13.94
C MET A 20 -1.18 14.45 -14.78
N ALA A 21 -1.46 15.75 -14.66
CA ALA A 21 -0.69 16.79 -15.36
C ALA A 21 0.78 16.79 -14.92
N GLU A 22 1.05 16.68 -13.62
CA GLU A 22 2.42 16.60 -13.08
C GLU A 22 3.18 15.39 -13.63
N VAL A 23 2.56 14.20 -13.64
CA VAL A 23 3.17 12.98 -14.17
C VAL A 23 3.45 13.10 -15.67
N MET A 24 2.53 13.69 -16.42
CA MET A 24 2.62 13.79 -17.88
C MET A 24 3.50 14.93 -18.38
N ALA A 25 3.83 15.93 -17.54
CA ALA A 25 4.71 17.04 -17.92
C ALA A 25 6.09 16.59 -18.44
N GLY A 26 6.57 15.43 -17.98
CA GLY A 26 7.84 14.82 -18.43
C GLY A 26 7.68 13.55 -19.27
N ALA A 27 6.47 13.17 -19.68
CA ALA A 27 6.20 11.88 -20.33
C ALA A 27 5.48 12.03 -21.66
N THR A 28 5.87 11.24 -22.66
CA THR A 28 5.22 11.22 -23.99
C THR A 28 4.00 10.30 -24.05
N ARG A 29 3.89 9.34 -23.13
CA ARG A 29 2.76 8.40 -23.04
C ARG A 29 2.51 7.98 -21.59
N PHE A 30 1.27 7.63 -21.29
CA PHE A 30 0.90 7.08 -19.99
C PHE A 30 1.09 5.54 -19.99
N GLY A 31 2.19 5.09 -19.40
CA GLY A 31 2.54 3.68 -19.23
C GLY A 31 2.47 3.22 -17.78
N HIS A 32 3.11 2.07 -17.50
CA HIS A 32 3.14 1.49 -16.15
C HIS A 32 3.93 2.35 -15.16
N ARG A 33 5.07 2.89 -15.60
CA ARG A 33 5.90 3.76 -14.76
C ARG A 33 5.12 5.01 -14.35
N GLU A 34 4.39 5.61 -15.28
CA GLU A 34 3.58 6.80 -15.05
C GLU A 34 2.39 6.49 -14.13
N HIS A 35 1.78 5.30 -14.27
CA HIS A 35 0.76 4.83 -13.32
C HIS A 35 1.32 4.69 -11.89
N VAL A 36 2.49 4.09 -11.73
CA VAL A 36 3.15 3.97 -10.42
C VAL A 36 3.51 5.36 -9.86
N HIS A 37 3.95 6.31 -10.72
CA HIS A 37 4.25 7.67 -10.32
C HIS A 37 3.00 8.41 -9.83
N LEU A 38 1.91 8.34 -10.58
CA LEU A 38 0.61 8.89 -10.20
C LEU A 38 0.13 8.33 -8.86
N THR A 39 0.20 7.02 -8.69
CA THR A 39 -0.19 6.35 -7.44
C THR A 39 0.68 6.78 -6.27
N TRP A 40 1.99 6.91 -6.48
CA TRP A 40 2.92 7.37 -5.44
C TRP A 40 2.61 8.79 -4.98
N LEU A 41 2.38 9.74 -5.92
CA LEU A 41 1.94 11.09 -5.59
C LEU A 41 0.60 11.10 -4.84
N ALA A 42 -0.38 10.33 -5.32
CA ALA A 42 -1.70 10.23 -4.72
C ALA A 42 -1.62 9.72 -3.27
N VAL A 43 -0.84 8.67 -3.02
CA VAL A 43 -0.65 8.14 -1.67
C VAL A 43 0.05 9.14 -0.76
N ARG A 44 1.11 9.82 -1.23
CA ARG A 44 1.81 10.82 -0.42
C ARG A 44 0.93 12.02 -0.08
N ARG A 45 0.07 12.44 -1.00
CA ARG A 45 -0.79 13.63 -0.82
C ARG A 45 -2.05 13.36 -0.02
N CYS A 46 -2.64 12.16 -0.15
CA CYS A 46 -3.98 11.87 0.38
C CYS A 46 -3.99 10.69 1.37
N GLY A 47 -2.90 9.94 1.49
CA GLY A 47 -2.87 8.66 2.20
C GLY A 47 -3.48 7.51 1.40
N VAL A 48 -3.14 6.27 1.78
CA VAL A 48 -3.53 5.05 1.04
C VAL A 48 -5.05 4.93 0.87
N THR A 49 -5.82 5.09 1.95
CA THR A 49 -7.28 4.92 1.93
C THR A 49 -7.96 5.86 0.94
N ALA A 50 -7.59 7.15 0.95
CA ALA A 50 -8.17 8.12 0.02
C ALA A 50 -7.63 7.93 -1.42
N ALA A 51 -6.35 7.56 -1.55
CA ALA A 51 -5.74 7.28 -2.86
C ALA A 51 -6.42 6.14 -3.61
N ILE A 52 -6.94 5.12 -2.90
CA ILE A 52 -7.71 4.03 -3.54
C ILE A 52 -8.91 4.59 -4.30
N GLY A 53 -9.71 5.44 -3.65
CA GLY A 53 -10.88 6.07 -4.26
C GLY A 53 -10.51 7.03 -5.39
N LEU A 54 -9.52 7.89 -5.14
CA LEU A 54 -9.03 8.89 -6.09
C LEU A 54 -8.54 8.25 -7.40
N VAL A 55 -7.60 7.30 -7.30
CA VAL A 55 -7.01 6.63 -8.47
C VAL A 55 -8.04 5.76 -9.20
N SER A 56 -8.88 5.04 -8.47
CA SER A 56 -9.93 4.20 -9.07
C SER A 56 -10.93 5.03 -9.87
N ALA A 57 -11.43 6.13 -9.28
CA ALA A 57 -12.38 7.01 -9.95
C ALA A 57 -11.77 7.69 -11.17
N GLY A 58 -10.50 8.12 -11.09
CA GLY A 58 -9.76 8.71 -12.20
C GLY A 58 -9.59 7.73 -13.36
N ILE A 59 -9.07 6.52 -13.10
CA ILE A 59 -8.89 5.49 -14.15
C ILE A 59 -10.22 5.11 -14.79
N GLN A 60 -11.29 4.92 -14.00
CA GLN A 60 -12.61 4.64 -14.55
C GLN A 60 -13.10 5.75 -15.48
N ARG A 61 -12.89 7.02 -15.09
CA ARG A 61 -13.26 8.18 -15.91
C ARG A 61 -12.48 8.21 -17.22
N THR A 62 -11.15 8.07 -17.15
CA THR A 62 -10.28 8.05 -18.32
C THR A 62 -10.63 6.88 -19.25
N ALA A 63 -10.87 5.69 -18.71
CA ALA A 63 -11.26 4.51 -19.48
C ALA A 63 -12.61 4.70 -20.19
N ARG A 64 -13.59 5.31 -19.53
CA ARG A 64 -14.88 5.67 -20.14
C ARG A 64 -14.71 6.70 -21.27
N TYR A 65 -13.95 7.76 -21.03
CA TYR A 65 -13.69 8.79 -22.04
C TYR A 65 -12.98 8.22 -23.27
N ALA A 66 -12.06 7.26 -23.07
CA ALA A 66 -11.39 6.54 -24.15
C ALA A 66 -12.24 5.44 -24.82
N GLY A 67 -13.53 5.33 -24.51
CA GLY A 67 -14.43 4.31 -25.07
C GLY A 67 -14.09 2.87 -24.65
N ALA A 68 -13.30 2.68 -23.59
CA ALA A 68 -12.80 1.38 -23.16
C ALA A 68 -12.97 1.13 -21.64
N PRO A 69 -14.19 1.28 -21.08
CA PRO A 69 -14.45 1.12 -19.64
C PRO A 69 -14.04 -0.24 -19.07
N GLN A 70 -14.07 -1.30 -19.90
CA GLN A 70 -13.65 -2.66 -19.56
C GLN A 70 -12.15 -2.80 -19.23
N LYS A 71 -11.34 -1.78 -19.52
CA LYS A 71 -9.92 -1.76 -19.14
C LYS A 71 -9.72 -1.49 -17.65
N TYR A 72 -10.72 -0.95 -16.95
CA TYR A 72 -10.65 -0.79 -15.51
C TYR A 72 -10.80 -2.14 -14.81
N HIS A 73 -9.97 -2.36 -13.80
CA HIS A 73 -9.98 -3.57 -12.99
C HIS A 73 -9.80 -3.20 -11.51
N ALA A 74 -10.84 -3.42 -10.71
CA ALA A 74 -10.91 -2.94 -9.34
C ALA A 74 -9.83 -3.53 -8.44
N THR A 75 -9.68 -4.85 -8.40
CA THR A 75 -8.66 -5.51 -7.55
C THR A 75 -7.24 -5.10 -7.94
N ILE A 76 -6.90 -5.12 -9.24
CA ILE A 76 -5.56 -4.70 -9.71
C ILE A 76 -5.26 -3.24 -9.32
N SER A 77 -6.21 -2.32 -9.57
CA SER A 77 -6.00 -0.90 -9.28
C SER A 77 -5.77 -0.67 -7.79
N ARG A 78 -6.59 -1.29 -6.93
CA ARG A 78 -6.43 -1.21 -5.47
C ARG A 78 -5.12 -1.84 -5.00
N ALA A 79 -4.76 -3.02 -5.51
CA ALA A 79 -3.52 -3.71 -5.13
C ALA A 79 -2.28 -2.87 -5.43
N TRP A 80 -2.23 -2.15 -6.55
CA TRP A 80 -1.15 -1.22 -6.86
C TRP A 80 -1.07 -0.05 -5.88
N VAL A 81 -2.20 0.53 -5.50
CA VAL A 81 -2.25 1.61 -4.49
C VAL A 81 -1.73 1.12 -3.14
N GLU A 82 -2.15 -0.05 -2.69
CA GLU A 82 -1.71 -0.61 -1.41
C GLU A 82 -0.22 -0.97 -1.42
N LEU A 83 0.30 -1.59 -2.50
CA LEU A 83 1.73 -1.92 -2.63
C LEU A 83 2.63 -0.68 -2.70
N VAL A 84 2.25 0.32 -3.49
CA VAL A 84 3.00 1.58 -3.56
C VAL A 84 2.98 2.27 -2.20
N GLY A 85 1.84 2.30 -1.53
CA GLY A 85 1.73 2.93 -0.22
C GLY A 85 2.51 2.25 0.88
N TYR A 86 2.56 0.91 0.86
CA TYR A 86 3.41 0.14 1.75
C TYR A 86 4.89 0.56 1.63
N HIS A 87 5.42 0.57 0.41
CA HIS A 87 6.81 0.93 0.18
C HIS A 87 7.09 2.43 0.40
N ALA A 88 6.14 3.32 0.06
CA ALA A 88 6.30 4.75 0.30
C ALA A 88 6.43 5.06 1.80
N ALA A 89 5.80 4.26 2.67
CA ALA A 89 5.92 4.38 4.11
C ALA A 89 7.26 3.83 4.66
N GLU A 90 7.95 2.94 3.93
CA GLU A 90 9.22 2.35 4.38
C GLU A 90 10.41 3.29 4.21
N THR A 91 10.48 4.04 3.11
CA THR A 91 11.69 4.79 2.75
C THR A 91 11.61 6.30 2.98
N GLY A 92 10.41 6.87 3.08
CA GLY A 92 10.24 8.32 3.27
C GLY A 92 10.81 9.16 2.12
N GLU A 93 11.05 8.57 0.95
CA GLU A 93 11.68 9.24 -0.20
C GLU A 93 10.83 10.40 -0.74
N ASP A 94 11.49 11.54 -1.00
CA ASP A 94 10.85 12.73 -1.53
C ASP A 94 10.76 12.77 -3.05
N HIS A 95 11.55 11.94 -3.73
CA HIS A 95 11.68 11.94 -5.18
C HIS A 95 11.30 10.58 -5.77
N PHE A 96 10.43 10.58 -6.77
CA PHE A 96 9.96 9.36 -7.41
C PHE A 96 11.09 8.49 -7.97
N ALA A 97 12.13 9.11 -8.53
CA ALA A 97 13.27 8.40 -9.09
C ALA A 97 14.06 7.60 -8.04
N ALA A 98 14.27 8.17 -6.84
CA ALA A 98 14.90 7.48 -5.73
C ALA A 98 14.00 6.37 -5.20
N PHE A 99 12.71 6.65 -5.01
CA PHE A 99 11.71 5.68 -4.58
C PHE A 99 11.70 4.41 -5.46
N VAL A 100 11.59 4.55 -6.79
CA VAL A 100 11.61 3.38 -7.69
C VAL A 100 12.99 2.78 -7.87
N GLY A 101 14.07 3.51 -7.53
CA GLY A 101 15.42 2.97 -7.43
C GLY A 101 15.54 1.93 -6.32
N HIS A 102 14.96 2.20 -5.15
CA HIS A 102 14.88 1.25 -4.03
C HIS A 102 13.87 0.13 -4.26
N HIS A 103 12.73 0.43 -4.90
CA HIS A 103 11.63 -0.52 -5.08
C HIS A 103 11.40 -0.87 -6.56
N ARG A 104 12.45 -1.30 -7.26
CA ARG A 104 12.40 -1.60 -8.72
C ARG A 104 11.32 -2.61 -9.10
N ALA A 105 10.95 -3.51 -8.19
CA ALA A 105 9.88 -4.49 -8.39
C ALA A 105 8.52 -3.83 -8.70
N LEU A 106 8.26 -2.60 -8.23
CA LEU A 106 7.04 -1.86 -8.55
C LEU A 106 6.94 -1.49 -10.04
N LEU A 107 8.06 -1.46 -10.77
CA LEU A 107 8.07 -1.20 -12.21
C LEU A 107 7.81 -2.46 -13.05
N ASP A 108 7.74 -3.65 -12.43
CA ASP A 108 7.38 -4.88 -13.12
C ASP A 108 5.86 -5.09 -13.09
N LYS A 109 5.23 -5.06 -14.28
CA LYS A 109 3.79 -5.33 -14.45
C LYS A 109 3.38 -6.71 -13.95
N ARG A 110 4.32 -7.66 -13.84
CA ARG A 110 4.08 -9.01 -13.35
C ARG A 110 4.14 -9.13 -11.83
N LEU A 111 4.43 -8.05 -11.10
CA LEU A 111 4.55 -8.09 -9.63
C LEU A 111 3.34 -8.76 -8.95
N LEU A 112 2.12 -8.47 -9.40
CA LEU A 112 0.90 -9.04 -8.81
C LEU A 112 0.79 -10.56 -8.95
N THR A 113 1.51 -11.18 -9.90
CA THR A 113 1.54 -12.65 -10.07
C THR A 113 2.22 -13.38 -8.90
N ARG A 114 2.94 -12.65 -8.03
CA ARG A 114 3.50 -13.20 -6.79
C ARG A 114 2.44 -13.41 -5.71
N PHE A 115 1.33 -12.68 -5.79
CA PHE A 115 0.28 -12.63 -4.77
C PHE A 115 -1.01 -13.30 -5.25
N TYR A 116 -1.26 -13.29 -6.56
CA TYR A 116 -2.50 -13.77 -7.15
C TYR A 116 -2.28 -14.86 -8.21
N ARG A 117 -3.17 -15.85 -8.21
CA ARG A 117 -3.36 -16.74 -9.36
C ARG A 117 -3.98 -15.97 -10.53
N PRO A 118 -3.64 -16.29 -11.79
CA PRO A 118 -4.27 -15.69 -12.95
C PRO A 118 -5.79 -15.85 -12.97
N ALA A 119 -6.31 -17.00 -12.55
CA ALA A 119 -7.75 -17.28 -12.47
C ALA A 119 -8.49 -16.33 -11.51
N THR A 120 -7.86 -15.97 -10.40
CA THR A 120 -8.43 -15.09 -9.39
C THR A 120 -8.57 -13.67 -9.92
N LEU A 121 -7.53 -13.14 -10.58
CA LEU A 121 -7.62 -11.85 -11.26
C LEU A 121 -8.59 -11.87 -12.45
N ALA A 122 -8.73 -13.00 -13.15
CA ALA A 122 -9.66 -13.10 -14.27
C ALA A 122 -11.15 -13.09 -13.87
N SER A 123 -11.44 -13.36 -12.59
CA SER A 123 -12.81 -13.49 -12.06
C SER A 123 -13.63 -12.21 -12.16
N ALA A 124 -14.96 -12.35 -12.28
CA ALA A 124 -15.88 -11.21 -12.29
C ALA A 124 -15.80 -10.39 -10.99
N GLN A 125 -15.67 -11.07 -9.85
CA GLN A 125 -15.49 -10.44 -8.54
C GLN A 125 -14.24 -9.56 -8.50
N ALA A 126 -13.09 -10.02 -9.00
CA ALA A 126 -11.87 -9.24 -8.96
C ALA A 126 -11.92 -8.01 -9.90
N LYS A 127 -12.62 -8.13 -11.03
CA LYS A 127 -12.80 -7.03 -12.00
C LYS A 127 -13.64 -5.89 -11.43
N THR A 128 -14.71 -6.19 -10.70
CA THR A 128 -15.68 -5.18 -10.21
C THR A 128 -15.53 -4.83 -8.74
N GLY A 129 -14.86 -5.67 -7.95
CA GLY A 129 -14.67 -5.49 -6.52
C GLY A 129 -13.28 -5.90 -6.04
N TRP A 130 -13.21 -6.31 -4.78
CA TRP A 130 -11.97 -6.76 -4.13
C TRP A 130 -11.94 -8.29 -4.02
N ALA A 131 -10.84 -8.87 -4.48
CA ALA A 131 -10.45 -10.24 -4.19
C ALA A 131 -9.14 -10.23 -3.40
N GLU A 132 -9.09 -10.98 -2.30
CA GLU A 132 -7.88 -11.15 -1.50
C GLU A 132 -6.81 -11.96 -2.28
N PRO A 133 -5.51 -11.72 -2.03
CA PRO A 133 -4.42 -12.55 -2.54
C PRO A 133 -4.58 -14.03 -2.16
N ASP A 134 -4.31 -14.93 -3.12
CA ASP A 134 -4.53 -16.38 -2.99
C ASP A 134 -3.27 -17.24 -3.28
N LEU A 135 -2.12 -16.61 -3.51
CA LEU A 135 -0.80 -17.27 -3.54
C LEU A 135 0.06 -16.92 -2.32
N ALA A 136 0.11 -15.63 -1.99
CA ALA A 136 0.86 -15.13 -0.84
C ALA A 136 0.17 -13.87 -0.31
N PRO A 137 0.16 -13.65 1.02
CA PRO A 137 -0.35 -12.41 1.58
C PRO A 137 0.54 -11.23 1.17
N PHE A 138 -0.02 -10.03 1.16
CA PHE A 138 0.80 -8.83 1.00
C PHE A 138 1.77 -8.63 2.18
N PRO A 139 2.87 -7.88 2.00
CA PRO A 139 3.89 -7.69 3.04
C PRO A 139 3.36 -7.21 4.40
N TRP A 140 2.41 -6.26 4.40
CA TRP A 140 1.78 -5.75 5.62
C TRP A 140 0.78 -6.73 6.26
N GLN A 141 0.27 -7.70 5.50
CA GLN A 141 -0.57 -8.78 6.03
C GLN A 141 0.31 -9.85 6.69
N ALA A 142 1.47 -10.18 6.12
CA ALA A 142 2.42 -11.13 6.69
C ALA A 142 2.95 -10.69 8.07
N GLY A 143 3.24 -9.40 8.25
CA GLY A 143 3.64 -8.84 9.55
C GLY A 143 2.57 -9.01 10.65
N ARG A 144 1.28 -8.88 10.30
CA ARG A 144 0.17 -9.09 11.24
C ARG A 144 0.01 -10.56 11.65
N GLN A 145 0.26 -11.50 10.75
CA GLN A 145 0.18 -12.93 11.07
C GLN A 145 1.32 -13.40 11.99
N ARG A 146 2.52 -12.80 11.88
CA ARG A 146 3.65 -13.09 12.78
C ARG A 146 3.37 -12.66 14.23
N THR A 147 2.79 -11.48 14.44
CA THR A 147 2.41 -11.00 15.78
C THR A 147 1.24 -11.79 16.37
N ALA A 148 0.27 -12.21 15.54
CA ALA A 148 -0.85 -13.04 15.98
C ALA A 148 -0.39 -14.45 16.42
N CYS A 149 0.53 -15.08 15.69
CA CYS A 149 1.11 -16.38 16.06
C CYS A 149 1.86 -16.29 17.40
N ILE A 150 2.68 -15.25 17.61
CA ILE A 150 3.40 -15.02 18.88
C ILE A 150 2.44 -14.82 20.07
N ARG A 151 1.27 -14.20 19.86
CA ARG A 151 0.27 -14.04 20.92
C ARG A 151 -0.52 -15.32 21.21
N ALA A 152 -0.72 -16.18 20.20
CA ALA A 152 -1.43 -17.46 20.35
C ALA A 152 -0.53 -18.54 20.99
N THR A 153 0.77 -18.52 20.72
CA THR A 153 1.76 -19.36 21.41
C THR A 153 2.17 -18.65 22.69
N GLY A 154 1.43 -18.87 23.78
CA GLY A 154 1.67 -18.27 25.10
C GLY A 154 3.02 -18.64 25.74
N LEU A 155 4.14 -18.25 25.12
CA LEU A 155 5.47 -18.35 25.71
C LEU A 155 5.70 -17.12 26.58
N ARG A 156 5.16 -17.16 27.80
CA ARG A 156 5.60 -16.24 28.87
C ARG A 156 7.10 -16.46 29.05
N SER A 157 7.93 -15.51 28.63
CA SER A 157 9.31 -15.44 29.12
C SER A 157 9.24 -15.24 30.63
N ALA A 158 9.45 -16.31 31.39
CA ALA A 158 9.73 -16.24 32.80
C ALA A 158 11.15 -15.70 32.96
N ILE A 159 11.28 -14.39 33.15
CA ILE A 159 12.47 -13.81 33.77
C ILE A 159 12.37 -14.22 35.24
N SER A 160 12.98 -15.35 35.59
CA SER A 160 13.17 -15.76 36.98
C SER A 160 14.08 -14.75 37.66
N MET A 161 13.49 -13.93 38.52
CA MET A 161 14.21 -13.29 39.63
C MET A 161 14.85 -14.40 40.48
N THR A 162 16.17 -14.50 40.46
CA THR A 162 16.91 -15.19 41.51
C THR A 162 17.43 -14.13 42.45
N SER A 163 16.73 -14.00 43.58
CA SER A 163 17.21 -13.35 44.78
C SER A 163 18.30 -14.23 45.39
N GLY A 164 19.52 -13.70 45.52
CA GLY A 164 20.62 -14.30 46.26
C GLY A 164 21.04 -13.34 47.37
N MET A 165 20.50 -13.58 48.56
CA MET A 165 20.79 -12.86 49.79
C MET A 165 22.07 -13.42 50.46
N THR A 166 22.76 -12.54 51.21
CA THR A 166 23.63 -12.81 52.38
C THR A 166 25.15 -12.90 52.15
N GLY A 167 25.87 -12.01 52.84
CA GLY A 167 27.33 -12.11 53.05
C GLY A 167 27.97 -10.82 53.53
N ALA A 168 27.74 -10.45 54.79
CA ALA A 168 28.47 -9.40 55.51
C ALA A 168 29.98 -9.69 55.56
N PHE A 169 30.85 -8.66 55.60
CA PHE A 169 31.83 -8.39 56.67
C PHE A 169 32.85 -7.30 56.25
N GLN A 170 32.90 -6.22 57.04
CA GLN A 170 34.09 -5.57 57.59
C GLN A 170 35.19 -4.97 56.69
N GLY A 171 35.52 -3.69 56.95
CA GLY A 171 36.91 -3.22 56.88
C GLY A 171 37.13 -1.83 56.27
N LEU A 172 37.07 -0.79 57.10
CA LEU A 172 37.96 0.38 56.96
C LEU A 172 39.42 -0.11 57.07
N PRO A 173 40.44 0.56 56.47
CA PRO A 173 40.94 1.80 57.08
C PRO A 173 41.46 2.90 56.12
N ASP A 174 41.27 4.15 56.59
CA ASP A 174 42.29 5.20 56.80
C ASP A 174 43.24 5.61 55.66
N ARG A 175 42.98 6.78 55.05
CA ARG A 175 43.84 7.98 55.14
C ARG A 175 43.17 9.22 54.55
#